data_AF-A0ABD3DTA2-F1
#
_entry.id   AF-A0ABD3DTA2-F1
#
_cell.length_a   1.000
_cell.length_b   1.000
_cell.length_c   1.000
_cell.angle_alpha   90.00
_cell.angle_beta   90.00
_cell.angle_gamma   90.00
#
_symmetry.space_group_name_H-M   'P 1'
#
loop_
_entity.id
_entity.type
_entity.pdbx_description
1 polymer ?
#
loop_
_entity_poly.entity_id
_entity_poly.type
_entity_poly.pdbx_seq_one_letter_code
_entity_poly.pdbx_strand_id
1 'polypeptide(L)'
;MAKKSVKYSVVDAFTDSAFKGNPAAVCLLVEERDDEWLQSVAREFNLSQTGYLTHLPESAQSTIGSVPRFGLRWFTPVAEVKLCGHATLAASHILFTRGLVKSNTIEFLTLSGILTAKRVPDTKVLDWPNSQICNASDSFSIELDFPVVPVMEYNGASEVSAISESVSQDF
;
A
#
# COMPACT_ATOMS: atom_id res chain seq x y z
N MET A 1 -28.30 -8.32 10.43
CA MET A 1 -27.47 -9.28 9.67
C MET A 1 -26.21 -9.55 10.49
N ALA A 2 -25.74 -10.79 10.58
CA ALA A 2 -24.50 -11.11 11.28
C ALA A 2 -23.30 -10.52 10.51
N LYS A 3 -22.47 -9.71 11.16
CA LYS A 3 -21.27 -9.14 10.52
C LYS A 3 -20.30 -10.27 10.20
N LYS A 4 -19.80 -10.35 8.96
CA LYS A 4 -18.78 -11.34 8.57
C LYS A 4 -17.45 -11.03 9.26
N SER A 5 -16.72 -12.07 9.66
CA SER A 5 -15.38 -11.92 10.22
C SER A 5 -14.41 -11.37 9.17
N VAL A 6 -13.48 -10.53 9.62
CA VAL A 6 -12.44 -9.92 8.77
C VAL A 6 -11.13 -10.63 9.05
N LYS A 7 -10.49 -11.13 7.98
CA LYS A 7 -9.14 -11.67 8.08
C LYS A 7 -8.14 -10.52 7.97
N TYR A 8 -7.12 -10.52 8.80
CA TYR A 8 -6.04 -9.54 8.71
C TYR A 8 -4.68 -10.21 8.80
N SER A 9 -3.64 -9.46 8.42
CA SER A 9 -2.24 -9.84 8.61
C SER A 9 -1.45 -8.60 8.98
N VAL A 10 -0.46 -8.73 9.85
CA VAL A 10 0.53 -7.68 10.08
C VAL A 10 1.77 -8.07 9.28
N VAL A 11 2.27 -7.14 8.47
CA VAL A 11 3.43 -7.37 7.61
C VAL A 11 4.45 -6.27 7.85
N ASP A 12 5.69 -6.69 8.11
CA ASP A 12 6.85 -5.82 8.26
C ASP A 12 7.42 -5.51 6.87
N ALA A 13 7.17 -4.32 6.35
CA ALA A 13 7.68 -3.90 5.03
C ALA A 13 9.17 -3.53 5.09
N PHE A 14 9.87 -3.69 3.95
CA PHE A 14 11.29 -3.37 3.78
C PHE A 14 12.25 -4.20 4.66
N THR A 15 11.86 -5.40 5.04
CA THR A 15 12.71 -6.32 5.79
C THR A 15 12.40 -7.77 5.47
N ASP A 16 13.37 -8.65 5.72
CA ASP A 16 13.27 -10.11 5.68
C ASP A 16 13.15 -10.72 7.10
N SER A 17 13.19 -9.88 8.13
CA SER A 17 13.29 -10.27 9.53
C SER A 17 12.12 -9.69 10.31
N ALA A 18 11.45 -10.52 11.13
CA ALA A 18 10.36 -10.05 11.99
C ALA A 18 10.82 -8.94 12.94
N PHE A 19 9.89 -8.03 13.27
CA PHE A 19 10.08 -6.90 14.18
C PHE A 19 11.09 -5.85 13.70
N LYS A 20 11.36 -5.80 12.39
CA LYS A 20 12.16 -4.76 11.73
C LYS A 20 11.33 -4.08 10.63
N GLY A 21 11.90 -3.08 9.97
CA GLY A 21 11.23 -2.40 8.87
C GLY A 21 10.05 -1.56 9.34
N ASN A 22 8.98 -1.51 8.53
CA ASN A 22 7.79 -0.72 8.84
C ASN A 22 6.52 -1.60 8.86
N PRO A 23 5.96 -1.89 10.05
CA PRO A 23 4.79 -2.74 10.18
C PRO A 23 3.53 -2.07 9.64
N ALA A 24 2.73 -2.80 8.86
CA ALA A 24 1.38 -2.41 8.49
C ALA A 24 0.40 -3.55 8.73
N ALA A 25 -0.75 -3.25 9.32
CA ALA A 25 -1.88 -4.16 9.32
C ALA A 25 -2.57 -4.09 7.96
N VAL A 26 -2.96 -5.23 7.40
CA VAL A 26 -3.75 -5.31 6.17
C VAL A 26 -4.97 -6.18 6.42
N CYS A 27 -6.15 -5.58 6.30
CA CYS A 27 -7.44 -6.22 6.47
C CYS A 27 -8.03 -6.60 5.10
N LEU A 28 -8.49 -7.85 4.96
CA LEU A 28 -9.18 -8.37 3.79
C LEU A 28 -10.69 -8.22 3.99
N LEU A 29 -11.29 -7.25 3.31
CA LEU A 29 -12.71 -6.94 3.42
C LEU A 29 -13.51 -7.70 2.35
N VAL A 30 -14.47 -8.51 2.82
CA VAL A 30 -15.44 -9.22 1.96
C VAL A 30 -16.65 -8.34 1.65
N GLU A 31 -16.93 -7.38 2.51
CA GLU A 31 -18.02 -6.41 2.38
C GLU A 31 -17.47 -5.01 2.71
N GLU A 32 -18.03 -3.99 2.08
CA GLU A 32 -17.66 -2.61 2.38
C GLU A 32 -17.98 -2.28 3.84
N ARG A 33 -17.15 -1.40 4.40
CA ARG A 33 -17.26 -0.89 5.76
C ARG A 33 -17.26 0.62 5.69
N ASP A 34 -18.06 1.24 6.55
CA ASP A 34 -18.09 2.69 6.69
C ASP A 34 -16.77 3.23 7.28
N ASP A 35 -16.55 4.53 7.06
CA ASP A 35 -15.31 5.20 7.45
C ASP A 35 -15.09 5.22 8.97
N GLU A 36 -16.17 5.24 9.75
CA GLU A 36 -16.09 5.21 11.22
C GLU A 36 -15.54 3.86 11.72
N TRP A 37 -16.00 2.76 11.12
CA TRP A 37 -15.50 1.42 11.41
C TRP A 37 -14.04 1.28 10.98
N LEU A 38 -13.70 1.73 9.77
CA LEU A 38 -12.32 1.70 9.25
C LEU A 38 -11.38 2.51 10.15
N GLN A 39 -11.80 3.70 10.58
CA GLN A 39 -10.99 4.53 11.48
C GLN A 39 -10.85 3.89 12.86
N SER A 40 -11.92 3.28 13.39
CA SER A 40 -11.91 2.62 14.70
C SER A 40 -10.98 1.40 14.72
N VAL A 41 -10.98 0.59 13.66
CA VAL A 41 -10.05 -0.55 13.56
C VAL A 41 -8.61 -0.09 13.40
N ALA A 42 -8.35 0.97 12.63
CA ALA A 42 -7.00 1.51 12.49
C ALA A 42 -6.46 2.05 13.81
N ARG A 43 -7.34 2.71 14.59
CA ARG A 43 -7.03 3.18 15.95
C ARG A 43 -6.77 2.04 16.92
N GLU A 44 -7.52 0.94 16.83
CA GLU A 44 -7.33 -0.25 17.66
C GLU A 44 -5.99 -0.94 17.37
N PHE A 45 -5.60 -1.07 16.10
CA PHE A 45 -4.28 -1.60 15.75
C PHE A 45 -3.12 -0.72 16.24
N ASN A 46 -3.32 0.60 16.25
CA ASN A 46 -2.33 1.59 16.69
C ASN A 46 -0.95 1.42 16.01
N LEU A 47 -0.94 1.01 14.75
CA LEU A 47 0.25 0.96 13.89
C LEU A 47 0.37 2.24 13.06
N SER A 48 1.50 2.42 12.39
CA SER A 48 1.72 3.56 11.49
C SER A 48 0.62 3.65 10.43
N GLN A 49 0.22 2.51 9.87
CA GLN A 49 -0.84 2.40 8.88
C GLN A 49 -1.60 1.07 8.98
N THR A 50 -2.90 1.15 8.73
CA THR A 50 -3.79 0.02 8.47
C THR A 50 -4.33 0.13 7.05
N GLY A 51 -4.03 -0.86 6.22
CA GLY A 51 -4.54 -1.00 4.86
C GLY A 51 -5.81 -1.84 4.81
N TYR A 52 -6.79 -1.41 4.03
CA TYR A 52 -8.04 -2.12 3.80
C TYR A 52 -8.12 -2.54 2.33
N LEU A 53 -8.01 -3.84 2.10
CA LEU A 53 -8.06 -4.43 0.77
C LEU A 53 -9.46 -4.97 0.50
N THR A 54 -10.10 -4.48 -0.56
CA THR A 54 -11.44 -4.90 -0.98
C THR A 54 -11.40 -5.57 -2.35
N HIS A 55 -12.21 -6.62 -2.52
CA HIS A 55 -12.54 -7.10 -3.86
C HIS A 55 -13.47 -6.09 -4.54
N LEU A 56 -13.19 -5.80 -5.80
CA LEU A 56 -14.08 -4.98 -6.61
C LEU A 56 -15.28 -5.81 -7.10
N PRO A 57 -16.38 -5.19 -7.53
CA PRO A 57 -17.47 -5.89 -8.22
C PRO A 57 -17.01 -6.39 -9.59
N GLU A 58 -17.59 -7.50 -10.09
CA GLU A 58 -17.19 -8.14 -11.36
C GLU A 58 -17.19 -7.15 -12.54
N SER A 59 -18.09 -6.16 -12.55
CA SER A 59 -18.14 -5.10 -13.56
C SER A 59 -16.89 -4.20 -13.60
N ALA A 60 -16.15 -4.11 -12.49
CA ALA A 60 -14.89 -3.38 -12.38
C ALA A 60 -13.66 -4.30 -12.53
N GLN A 61 -13.87 -5.63 -12.58
CA GLN A 61 -12.85 -6.56 -13.03
C GLN A 61 -12.79 -6.52 -14.55
N SER A 62 -11.59 -6.32 -15.08
CA SER A 62 -11.39 -6.31 -16.52
C SER A 62 -11.35 -7.75 -17.06
N THR A 63 -11.84 -7.93 -18.29
CA THR A 63 -12.09 -9.21 -19.00
C THR A 63 -10.88 -10.13 -19.11
N ILE A 64 -11.07 -11.37 -19.62
CA ILE A 64 -10.02 -12.38 -19.85
C ILE A 64 -8.69 -11.73 -20.31
N GLY A 65 -7.59 -12.00 -19.59
CA GLY A 65 -6.27 -11.42 -19.87
C GLY A 65 -5.96 -10.09 -19.18
N SER A 66 -6.84 -9.56 -18.33
CA SER A 66 -6.60 -8.28 -17.65
C SER A 66 -5.92 -8.42 -16.29
N VAL A 67 -5.23 -7.35 -15.87
CA VAL A 67 -4.57 -7.25 -14.57
C VAL A 67 -5.62 -7.26 -13.45
N PRO A 68 -5.47 -8.09 -12.40
CA PRO A 68 -6.40 -8.12 -11.28
C PRO A 68 -6.41 -6.78 -10.54
N ARG A 69 -7.62 -6.30 -10.23
CA ARG A 69 -7.86 -5.02 -9.57
C ARG A 69 -8.48 -5.18 -8.20
N PHE A 70 -8.01 -4.40 -7.24
CA PHE A 70 -8.52 -4.34 -5.87
C PHE A 70 -8.74 -2.90 -5.44
N GLY A 71 -9.69 -2.67 -4.53
CA GLY A 71 -9.73 -1.40 -3.81
C GLY A 71 -8.71 -1.42 -2.67
N LEU A 72 -8.02 -0.31 -2.46
CA LEU A 72 -7.09 -0.18 -1.34
C LEU A 72 -7.21 1.21 -0.72
N ARG A 73 -7.48 1.23 0.59
CA ARG A 73 -7.54 2.43 1.43
C ARG A 73 -6.55 2.30 2.58
N TRP A 74 -6.04 3.41 3.10
CA TRP A 74 -5.10 3.40 4.22
C TRP A 74 -5.50 4.39 5.29
N PHE A 75 -5.44 3.95 6.53
CA PHE A 75 -5.77 4.76 7.67
C PHE A 75 -4.62 4.73 8.66
N THR A 76 -4.25 5.92 9.11
CA THR A 76 -3.52 6.10 10.37
C THR A 76 -4.50 5.92 11.54
N PRO A 77 -4.02 5.87 12.79
CA PRO A 77 -4.92 5.87 13.96
C PRO A 77 -5.85 7.08 14.06
N VAL A 78 -5.61 8.15 13.30
CA VAL A 78 -6.34 9.43 13.39
C VAL A 78 -7.11 9.82 12.13
N ALA A 79 -6.66 9.41 10.94
CA ALA A 79 -7.28 9.80 9.68
C ALA A 79 -6.92 8.86 8.51
N GLU A 80 -7.76 8.86 7.47
CA GLU A 80 -7.45 8.29 6.16
C GLU A 80 -6.33 9.09 5.47
N VAL A 81 -5.41 8.39 4.81
CA VAL A 81 -4.36 9.00 3.99
C VAL A 81 -4.53 8.62 2.52
N LYS A 82 -4.18 9.56 1.63
CA LYS A 82 -4.38 9.36 0.18
C LYS A 82 -3.38 8.39 -0.45
N LEU A 83 -2.20 8.25 0.14
CA LEU A 83 -1.13 7.42 -0.39
C LEU A 83 -0.26 6.84 0.71
N CYS A 84 0.08 5.55 0.60
CA CYS A 84 1.03 4.91 1.51
C CYS A 84 1.85 3.83 0.80
N GLY A 85 3.18 3.98 0.79
CA GLY A 85 4.06 3.02 0.13
C GLY A 85 4.16 1.66 0.82
N HIS A 86 4.54 1.65 2.10
CA HIS A 86 4.81 0.41 2.84
C HIS A 86 3.56 -0.46 3.04
N ALA A 87 2.40 0.15 3.29
CA ALA A 87 1.15 -0.60 3.40
C ALA A 87 0.68 -1.15 2.04
N THR A 88 0.99 -0.48 0.93
CA THR A 88 0.78 -1.03 -0.43
C THR A 88 1.68 -2.24 -0.68
N LEU A 89 2.95 -2.16 -0.25
CA LEU A 89 3.88 -3.29 -0.32
C LEU A 89 3.37 -4.48 0.50
N ALA A 90 2.92 -4.24 1.73
CA ALA A 90 2.31 -5.25 2.60
C ALA A 90 1.08 -5.92 1.95
N ALA A 91 0.17 -5.14 1.38
CA ALA A 91 -1.02 -5.67 0.71
C ALA A 91 -0.64 -6.52 -0.51
N SER A 92 0.31 -6.05 -1.33
CA SER A 92 0.84 -6.77 -2.49
C SER A 92 1.49 -8.09 -2.07
N HIS A 93 2.31 -8.06 -1.01
CA HIS A 93 2.96 -9.24 -0.45
C HIS A 93 1.93 -10.31 -0.03
N ILE A 94 0.84 -9.92 0.63
CA ILE A 94 -0.23 -10.83 1.02
C ILE A 94 -0.92 -11.44 -0.21
N LEU A 95 -1.23 -10.63 -1.21
CA LEU A 95 -1.88 -11.12 -2.44
C LEU A 95 -1.03 -12.14 -3.18
N PHE A 96 0.28 -11.89 -3.33
CA PHE A 96 1.21 -12.80 -4.00
C PHE A 96 1.49 -14.06 -3.18
N THR A 97 1.83 -13.94 -1.90
CA THR A 97 2.24 -15.09 -1.06
C THR A 97 1.09 -16.03 -0.72
N ARG A 98 -0.14 -15.53 -0.63
CA ARG A 98 -1.33 -16.36 -0.38
C ARG A 98 -1.96 -16.92 -1.64
N GLY A 99 -1.38 -16.66 -2.81
CA GLY A 99 -1.92 -17.14 -4.09
C GLY A 99 -3.30 -16.58 -4.43
N LEU A 100 -3.64 -15.39 -3.90
CA LEU A 100 -4.92 -14.72 -4.17
C LEU A 100 -4.95 -14.08 -5.57
N VAL A 101 -3.78 -13.93 -6.19
CA VAL A 101 -3.62 -13.53 -7.58
C VAL A 101 -2.69 -14.52 -8.29
N LYS A 102 -3.00 -14.82 -9.56
CA LYS A 102 -2.14 -15.64 -10.44
C LYS A 102 -1.26 -14.79 -11.36
N SER A 103 -1.54 -13.49 -11.46
CA SER A 103 -0.79 -12.52 -12.24
C SER A 103 0.46 -12.06 -11.49
N ASN A 104 1.50 -11.66 -12.21
CA ASN A 104 2.67 -10.98 -11.63
C ASN A 104 2.41 -9.49 -11.39
N THR A 105 1.30 -8.94 -11.89
CA THR A 105 0.94 -7.54 -11.73
C THR A 105 -0.40 -7.43 -11.01
N ILE A 106 -0.53 -6.44 -10.13
CA ILE A 106 -1.76 -6.08 -9.41
C ILE A 106 -1.98 -4.57 -9.59
N GLU A 107 -3.23 -4.17 -9.81
CA GLU A 107 -3.66 -2.78 -9.78
C GLU A 107 -4.51 -2.51 -8.54
N PHE A 108 -4.23 -1.40 -7.85
CA PHE A 108 -5.00 -0.92 -6.71
C PHE A 108 -5.72 0.37 -7.08
N LEU A 109 -7.03 0.42 -6.87
CA LEU A 109 -7.86 1.62 -6.99
C LEU A 109 -7.85 2.32 -5.63
N THR A 110 -7.36 3.56 -5.63
CA THR A 110 -7.06 4.33 -4.41
C THR A 110 -7.50 5.78 -4.59
N LEU A 111 -7.51 6.57 -3.51
CA LEU A 111 -7.82 8.01 -3.58
C LEU A 111 -6.77 8.81 -4.39
N SER A 112 -5.56 8.28 -4.56
CA SER A 112 -4.50 8.86 -5.39
C SER A 112 -4.50 8.33 -6.83
N GLY A 113 -5.54 7.61 -7.25
CA GLY A 113 -5.62 6.96 -8.56
C GLY A 113 -5.18 5.50 -8.53
N ILE A 114 -4.78 4.97 -9.68
CA ILE A 114 -4.36 3.58 -9.81
C ILE A 114 -2.89 3.44 -9.42
N LEU A 115 -2.60 2.57 -8.45
CA LEU A 115 -1.24 2.13 -8.13
C LEU A 115 -0.99 0.75 -8.70
N THR A 116 0.21 0.49 -9.19
CA THR A 116 0.57 -0.82 -9.73
C THR A 116 1.66 -1.48 -8.89
N ALA A 117 1.49 -2.75 -8.56
CA ALA A 117 2.51 -3.57 -7.93
C ALA A 117 2.89 -4.72 -8.86
N LYS A 118 4.20 -4.93 -9.05
CA LYS A 118 4.74 -6.02 -9.87
C LYS A 118 5.60 -6.95 -9.01
N ARG A 119 5.35 -8.24 -9.11
CA ARG A 119 6.20 -9.31 -8.60
C ARG A 119 7.37 -9.49 -9.55
N VAL A 120 8.57 -9.25 -9.05
CA VAL A 120 9.82 -9.41 -9.79
C VAL A 120 10.59 -10.59 -9.18
N PRO A 121 10.90 -11.64 -9.95
CA PRO A 121 11.68 -12.76 -9.43
C PRO A 121 13.08 -12.29 -9.05
N ASP A 122 13.63 -12.78 -7.93
CA ASP A 122 14.99 -12.42 -7.54
C ASP A 122 16.00 -13.07 -8.49
N THR A 123 16.65 -12.26 -9.32
CA THR A 123 17.70 -12.71 -10.26
C THR A 123 19.06 -12.94 -9.61
N LYS A 124 19.18 -12.73 -8.28
CA LYS A 124 20.46 -12.76 -7.53
C LYS A 124 21.13 -14.14 -7.43
N VAL A 125 20.57 -15.20 -8.00
CA VAL A 125 21.11 -16.56 -7.87
C VAL A 125 22.24 -16.88 -8.87
N LEU A 126 22.54 -16.04 -9.87
CA LEU A 126 23.47 -16.46 -10.95
C LEU A 126 24.97 -16.11 -10.78
N ASP A 127 25.39 -15.23 -9.87
CA ASP A 127 26.78 -14.68 -9.92
C ASP A 127 27.65 -14.92 -8.66
N TRP A 128 27.25 -15.74 -7.69
CA TRP A 128 28.10 -16.03 -6.51
C TRP A 128 28.67 -17.46 -6.51
N PRO A 129 30.01 -17.67 -6.58
CA PRO A 129 30.59 -19.01 -6.78
C PRO A 129 30.49 -19.97 -5.59
N ASN A 130 29.72 -19.68 -4.54
CA ASN A 130 29.72 -20.53 -3.33
C ASN A 130 28.54 -20.40 -2.36
N SER A 131 27.35 -19.95 -2.79
CA SER A 131 26.18 -20.02 -1.91
C SER A 131 25.54 -21.39 -2.00
N GLN A 132 25.58 -22.12 -0.88
CA GLN A 132 24.87 -23.39 -0.67
C GLN A 132 23.42 -23.27 -1.15
N ILE A 133 22.99 -24.26 -1.92
CA ILE A 133 21.61 -24.41 -2.39
C ILE A 133 20.75 -24.74 -1.17
N CYS A 134 20.33 -23.72 -0.44
CA CYS A 134 19.20 -23.78 0.44
C CYS A 134 17.97 -23.81 -0.47
N ASN A 135 17.08 -24.80 -0.29
CA ASN A 135 15.84 -25.00 -1.04
C ASN A 135 15.29 -23.68 -1.57
N ALA A 136 15.14 -23.56 -2.90
CA ALA A 136 14.65 -22.37 -3.57
C ALA A 136 13.26 -22.00 -3.05
N SER A 137 13.21 -21.28 -1.94
CA SER A 137 12.10 -20.42 -1.60
C SER A 137 11.94 -19.48 -2.77
N ASP A 138 10.74 -19.39 -3.35
CA ASP A 138 10.36 -18.44 -4.38
C ASP A 138 10.57 -17.00 -3.86
N SER A 139 11.82 -16.56 -3.77
CA SER A 139 12.21 -15.23 -3.34
C SER A 139 11.88 -14.27 -4.47
N PHE A 140 11.14 -13.23 -4.14
CA PHE A 140 10.74 -12.21 -5.09
C PHE A 140 10.78 -10.85 -4.43
N SER A 141 11.05 -9.85 -5.25
CA SER A 141 10.92 -8.44 -4.92
C SER A 141 9.58 -7.90 -5.44
N ILE A 142 9.08 -6.83 -4.81
CA ILE A 142 7.86 -6.13 -5.25
C ILE A 142 8.27 -4.73 -5.70
N GLU A 143 8.03 -4.43 -6.97
CA GLU A 143 8.16 -3.09 -7.53
C GLU A 143 6.81 -2.37 -7.44
N LEU A 144 6.81 -1.15 -6.88
CA LEU A 144 5.62 -0.30 -6.80
C LEU A 144 5.77 0.89 -7.74
N ASP A 145 4.77 1.09 -8.58
CA ASP A 145 4.64 2.23 -9.47
C ASP A 145 3.63 3.23 -8.88
N PHE A 146 4.12 4.41 -8.51
CA PHE A 146 3.34 5.49 -7.92
C PHE A 146 3.11 6.60 -8.94
N PRO A 147 1.92 7.23 -8.96
CA PRO A 147 1.65 8.37 -9.82
C PRO A 147 2.66 9.48 -9.52
N VAL A 148 3.34 9.95 -10.57
CA VAL A 148 4.31 11.04 -10.47
C VAL A 148 3.56 12.33 -10.16
N VAL A 149 3.81 12.88 -8.98
CA VAL A 149 3.39 14.25 -8.64
C VAL A 149 4.50 15.20 -9.10
N PRO A 150 4.21 16.28 -9.85
CA PRO A 150 5.23 17.25 -10.23
C PRO A 150 5.89 17.85 -8.99
N VAL A 151 7.22 17.89 -8.98
CA VAL A 151 8.01 18.49 -7.90
C VAL A 151 8.13 19.98 -8.16
N MET A 152 7.74 20.80 -7.19
CA MET A 152 8.03 22.23 -7.15
C MET A 152 9.25 22.43 -6.26
N GLU A 153 10.33 22.98 -6.80
CA GLU A 153 11.45 23.45 -5.98
C GLU A 153 11.05 24.74 -5.26
N TYR A 154 11.10 24.72 -3.93
CA TYR A 154 10.89 25.92 -3.13
C TYR A 154 12.18 26.76 -3.14
N ASN A 155 12.24 27.77 -4.02
CA ASN A 155 13.28 28.79 -3.98
C ASN A 155 12.84 29.90 -3.00
N GLY A 156 13.20 29.74 -1.73
CA GLY A 156 12.82 30.63 -0.62
C GLY A 156 13.32 32.10 -0.69
N ALA A 157 13.73 32.59 -1.85
CA ALA A 157 14.26 33.93 -2.04
C ALA A 157 13.27 34.94 -2.65
N SER A 158 12.14 34.52 -3.25
CA SER A 158 11.21 35.47 -3.91
C SER A 158 9.79 35.55 -3.32
N GLU A 159 9.38 34.63 -2.45
CA GLU A 159 7.98 34.60 -1.95
C GLU A 159 7.79 35.11 -0.52
N VAL A 160 8.87 35.46 0.20
CA VAL A 160 8.74 36.07 1.54
C VAL A 160 8.19 37.51 1.47
N SER A 161 8.30 38.17 0.32
CA SER A 161 7.81 39.55 0.15
C SER A 161 6.29 39.67 -0.01
N ALA A 162 5.58 38.58 -0.30
CA ALA A 162 4.13 38.61 -0.52
C ALA A 162 3.30 38.28 0.74
N ILE A 163 3.95 37.81 1.82
CA ILE A 163 3.26 37.44 3.06
C ILE A 163 3.29 38.58 4.09
N SER A 164 4.17 39.58 3.95
CA SER A 164 4.24 40.72 4.87
C SER A 164 3.18 41.80 4.63
N GLU A 165 2.53 41.86 3.46
CA GLU A 165 1.49 42.88 3.17
C GLU A 165 0.08 42.47 3.60
N SER A 166 -0.17 41.18 3.87
CA SER A 166 -1.50 40.67 4.28
C SER A 166 -1.71 40.57 5.80
N VAL A 167 -0.72 40.95 6.63
CA VAL A 167 -0.79 40.87 8.10
C VAL A 167 -0.64 42.26 8.77
N SER A 168 -1.04 43.33 8.07
CA SER A 168 -1.03 44.70 8.63
C SER A 168 -2.37 45.43 8.52
N GLN A 169 -3.47 44.71 8.26
CA GLN A 169 -4.83 45.31 8.25
C GLN A 169 -5.75 44.85 9.40
N ASP A 170 -5.26 44.06 10.35
CA ASP A 170 -6.02 43.64 11.53
C ASP A 170 -5.33 44.00 12.87
N PHE A 171 -4.95 45.27 13.02
CA PHE A 171 -4.71 45.92 14.32
C PHE A 171 -5.29 47.34 14.33
#